data_AF-A0A9E3XIR9-F1
#
_entry.id   AF-A0A9E3XIR9-F1
#
_cell.length_a   1.000
_cell.length_b   1.000
_cell.length_c   1.000
_cell.angle_alpha   90.00
_cell.angle_beta   90.00
_cell.angle_gamma   90.00
#
_symmetry.space_group_name_H-M   'P 1'
#
loop_
_entity.id
_entity.type
_entity.pdbx_description
1 polymer ?
#
loop_
_entity_poly.entity_id
_entity_poly.type
_entity_poly.pdbx_seq_one_letter_code
_entity_poly.pdbx_strand_id
1 'polypeptide(L)'
;MRAHTGHSDILIIGGGAVGLCAAYFLHEKGCRVTVLEKGVPGGGSSYGNAGLVVPSHFVPLAAPGVISQGLKWMWNPESPFYIKPRFDLALFDWLWKFRAACNAAHVQRSATLLRDLNLGGKRLYEQFSQQAGFNFGFTQKGLMILFRSPAGAHECGEMAAAAGDLDLTARVV
;
A
#
# COMPACT_ATOMS: atom_id res chain seq x y z
N MET A 1 18.25 -28.31 9.19
CA MET A 1 16.98 -27.60 9.40
C MET A 1 15.90 -28.66 9.62
N ARG A 2 15.39 -28.83 10.83
CA ARG A 2 14.35 -29.86 11.11
C ARG A 2 12.99 -29.28 10.73
N ALA A 3 12.25 -29.96 9.86
CA ALA A 3 10.87 -29.62 9.60
C ALA A 3 10.06 -29.83 10.89
N HIS A 4 9.34 -28.81 11.34
CA HIS A 4 8.35 -28.98 12.39
C HIS A 4 7.19 -29.80 11.82
N THR A 5 7.09 -31.08 12.23
CA THR A 5 6.06 -32.03 11.80
C THR A 5 4.82 -32.00 12.71
N GLY A 6 4.48 -30.83 13.24
CA GLY A 6 3.26 -30.64 14.02
C GLY A 6 2.05 -30.44 13.11
N HIS A 7 0.87 -30.85 13.56
CA HIS A 7 -0.39 -30.53 12.89
C HIS A 7 -0.64 -29.02 13.00
N SER A 8 -0.76 -28.32 11.87
CA SER A 8 -1.04 -26.89 11.82
C SER A 8 -2.47 -26.67 11.35
N ASP A 9 -3.16 -25.71 11.95
CA ASP A 9 -4.52 -25.36 11.57
C ASP A 9 -4.52 -24.46 10.33
N ILE A 10 -3.46 -23.64 10.18
CA ILE A 10 -3.32 -22.66 9.11
C ILE A 10 -1.88 -22.65 8.58
N LEU A 11 -1.75 -22.69 7.25
CA LEU A 11 -0.49 -22.53 6.53
C LEU A 11 -0.46 -21.17 5.83
N ILE A 12 0.57 -20.37 6.09
CA ILE A 12 0.82 -19.09 5.43
C ILE A 12 2.05 -19.24 4.54
N ILE A 13 1.91 -18.87 3.26
CA ILE A 13 2.99 -18.89 2.29
C ILE A 13 3.50 -17.45 2.09
N GLY A 14 4.73 -17.20 2.54
CA GLY A 14 5.38 -15.89 2.50
C GLY A 14 5.54 -15.28 3.89
N GLY A 15 6.80 -15.04 4.28
CA GLY A 15 7.21 -14.38 5.52
C GLY A 15 7.44 -12.88 5.36
N GLY A 16 6.71 -12.21 4.46
CA GLY A 16 6.69 -10.75 4.36
C GLY A 16 5.82 -10.09 5.44
N ALA A 17 5.79 -8.76 5.47
CA ALA A 17 5.05 -7.99 6.49
C ALA A 17 3.58 -8.41 6.63
N VAL A 18 2.88 -8.60 5.50
CA VAL A 18 1.47 -9.05 5.50
C VAL A 18 1.34 -10.46 6.07
N GLY A 19 2.19 -11.41 5.64
CA GLY A 19 2.14 -12.80 6.10
C GLY A 19 2.45 -12.93 7.59
N LEU A 20 3.45 -12.19 8.07
CA LEU A 20 3.82 -12.18 9.50
C LEU A 20 2.76 -11.50 10.37
N CYS A 21 2.15 -10.40 9.93
CA CYS A 21 1.05 -9.77 10.66
C CYS A 21 -0.17 -10.71 10.72
N ALA A 22 -0.51 -11.38 9.62
CA ALA A 22 -1.58 -12.37 9.60
C ALA A 22 -1.27 -13.54 10.55
N ALA A 23 -0.03 -14.06 10.52
CA ALA A 23 0.41 -15.13 11.41
C ALA A 23 0.28 -14.73 12.89
N TYR A 24 0.71 -13.51 13.23
CA TYR A 24 0.64 -12.96 14.57
C TYR A 24 -0.81 -12.93 15.08
N PHE A 25 -1.73 -12.28 14.34
CA PHE A 25 -3.12 -12.14 14.80
C PHE A 25 -3.88 -13.48 14.79
N LEU A 26 -3.53 -14.42 13.92
CA LEU A 26 -4.10 -15.77 13.97
C LEU A 26 -3.57 -16.57 15.16
N HIS A 27 -2.28 -16.41 15.48
CA HIS A 27 -1.69 -17.02 16.66
C HIS A 27 -2.31 -16.48 17.96
N GLU A 28 -2.54 -15.16 18.07
CA GLU A 28 -3.25 -14.56 19.21
C GLU A 28 -4.67 -15.09 19.38
N LYS A 29 -5.32 -15.50 18.29
CA LYS A 29 -6.64 -16.17 18.32
C LYS A 29 -6.58 -17.66 18.66
N GLY A 30 -5.41 -18.18 19.00
CA GLY A 30 -5.20 -19.58 19.39
C GLY A 30 -5.00 -20.55 18.22
N CYS A 31 -4.86 -20.06 16.99
CA CYS A 31 -4.59 -20.94 15.84
C CYS A 31 -3.13 -21.41 15.84
N ARG A 32 -2.90 -22.69 15.48
CA ARG A 32 -1.55 -23.18 15.19
C ARG A 32 -1.17 -22.81 13.76
N VAL A 33 -0.31 -21.80 13.63
CA VAL A 33 0.10 -21.25 12.34
C VAL A 33 1.48 -21.77 11.97
N THR A 34 1.66 -22.16 10.71
CA THR A 34 2.98 -22.38 10.11
C THR A 34 3.20 -21.36 9.00
N VAL A 35 4.34 -20.67 9.03
CA VAL A 35 4.76 -19.75 7.98
C VAL A 35 5.86 -20.42 7.16
N LEU A 36 5.64 -20.57 5.86
CA LEU A 36 6.64 -21.03 4.90
C LEU A 36 7.21 -19.83 4.17
N GLU A 37 8.49 -19.55 4.41
CA GLU A 37 9.26 -18.52 3.70
C GLU A 37 10.40 -19.18 2.93
N LYS A 38 10.64 -18.74 1.68
CA LYS A 38 11.69 -19.28 0.81
C LYS A 38 13.08 -18.77 1.23
N GLY A 39 13.18 -17.50 1.61
CA GLY A 39 14.41 -16.82 2.00
C GLY A 39 14.44 -16.40 3.46
N VAL A 40 14.81 -15.15 3.71
CA VAL A 40 14.79 -14.55 5.05
C VAL A 40 13.44 -13.86 5.24
N PRO A 41 12.75 -14.03 6.39
CA PRO A 41 11.55 -13.26 6.71
C PRO A 41 11.77 -11.76 6.53
N GLY A 42 10.83 -11.11 5.84
CA GLY A 42 10.93 -9.70 5.48
C GLY A 42 11.86 -9.38 4.30
N GLY A 43 12.65 -10.34 3.79
CA GLY A 43 13.71 -10.08 2.79
C GLY A 43 13.24 -9.70 1.37
N GLY A 44 11.94 -9.78 1.07
CA GLY A 44 11.36 -9.33 -0.20
C GLY A 44 11.01 -7.84 -0.22
N SER A 45 9.86 -7.49 -0.80
CA SER A 45 9.34 -6.11 -0.84
C SER A 45 9.17 -5.47 0.55
N SER A 46 9.18 -6.26 1.61
CA SER A 46 9.10 -5.79 3.00
C SER A 46 10.43 -5.24 3.54
N TYR A 47 11.58 -5.51 2.92
CA TYR A 47 12.88 -4.99 3.39
C TYR A 47 13.12 -3.57 2.85
N GLY A 48 12.89 -3.35 1.55
CA GLY A 48 13.19 -2.10 0.84
C GLY A 48 12.03 -1.10 0.75
N ASN A 49 11.10 -1.10 1.70
CA ASN A 49 10.01 -0.11 1.69
C ASN A 49 10.40 1.16 2.48
N ALA A 50 9.68 2.25 2.26
CA ALA A 50 9.95 3.54 2.89
C ALA A 50 9.48 3.65 4.37
N GLY A 51 8.92 2.57 4.95
CA GLY A 51 8.42 2.55 6.33
C GLY A 51 7.20 3.43 6.58
N LEU A 52 6.52 3.86 5.52
CA LEU A 52 5.43 4.83 5.60
C LEU A 52 4.10 4.16 5.98
N VAL A 53 3.43 4.72 6.97
CA VAL A 53 2.03 4.39 7.33
C VAL A 53 1.17 5.59 6.95
N VAL A 54 0.45 5.49 5.83
CA VAL A 54 -0.07 6.67 5.10
C VAL A 54 -1.59 6.66 4.91
N PRO A 55 -2.36 7.17 5.89
CA PRO A 55 -3.79 7.46 5.71
C PRO A 55 -4.12 8.37 4.54
N SER A 56 -3.18 9.23 4.14
CA SER A 56 -3.33 10.16 3.02
C SER A 56 -3.33 9.50 1.63
N HIS A 57 -3.00 8.21 1.52
CA HIS A 57 -3.03 7.49 0.24
C HIS A 57 -4.41 6.86 0.01
N PHE A 58 -5.43 7.71 -0.07
CA PHE A 58 -6.83 7.33 -0.30
C PHE A 58 -7.23 7.38 -1.78
N VAL A 59 -6.41 7.95 -2.65
CA VAL A 59 -6.63 7.90 -4.10
C VAL A 59 -6.19 6.52 -4.62
N PRO A 60 -7.07 5.73 -5.25
CA PRO A 60 -6.71 4.43 -5.77
C PRO A 60 -5.72 4.54 -6.93
N LEU A 61 -4.98 3.45 -7.19
CA LEU A 61 -4.09 3.36 -8.35
C LEU A 61 -4.82 3.62 -9.67
N ALA A 62 -6.08 3.17 -9.79
CA ALA A 62 -6.93 3.47 -10.94
C ALA A 62 -7.64 4.82 -10.75
N ALA A 63 -6.96 5.90 -11.12
CA ALA A 63 -7.49 7.26 -11.05
C ALA A 63 -7.48 7.96 -12.42
N PRO A 64 -8.25 9.06 -12.61
CA PRO A 64 -8.13 9.91 -13.80
C PRO A 64 -6.67 10.31 -14.07
N GLY A 65 -6.28 10.38 -15.35
CA GLY A 65 -4.92 10.77 -15.76
C GLY A 65 -3.86 9.66 -15.68
N VAL A 66 -4.10 8.56 -14.95
CA VAL A 66 -3.14 7.45 -14.81
C VAL A 66 -2.85 6.77 -16.14
N ILE A 67 -3.84 6.61 -17.03
CA ILE A 67 -3.63 6.01 -18.35
C ILE A 67 -2.69 6.87 -19.21
N SER A 68 -2.94 8.18 -19.30
CA SER A 68 -2.08 9.10 -20.05
C SER A 68 -0.67 9.15 -19.48
N GLN A 69 -0.54 9.15 -18.14
CA GLN A 69 0.75 9.13 -17.47
C GLN A 69 1.49 7.80 -17.73
N GLY A 70 0.79 6.67 -17.64
CA GLY A 70 1.33 5.35 -17.93
C GLY A 70 1.83 5.24 -19.37
N LEU A 71 1.06 5.72 -20.35
CA LEU A 71 1.50 5.76 -21.75
C LEU A 71 2.75 6.62 -21.95
N LYS A 72 2.79 7.81 -21.34
CA LYS A 72 3.97 8.70 -21.36
C LYS A 72 5.20 8.00 -20.75
N TRP A 73 5.00 7.27 -19.66
CA TRP A 73 6.02 6.50 -18.98
C TRP A 73 6.57 5.33 -19.80
N MET A 74 5.75 4.65 -20.60
CA MET A 74 6.24 3.59 -21.50
C MET A 74 7.25 4.10 -22.53
N TRP A 75 7.21 5.40 -22.88
CA TRP A 75 8.17 6.03 -23.81
C TRP A 75 9.43 6.57 -23.13
N ASN A 76 9.53 6.48 -21.79
CA ASN A 76 10.71 6.89 -21.05
C ASN A 76 11.42 5.66 -20.46
N PRO A 77 12.62 5.29 -20.92
CA PRO A 77 13.35 4.12 -20.39
C PRO A 77 13.78 4.27 -18.93
N GLU A 78 13.83 5.49 -18.40
CA GLU A 78 14.12 5.77 -16.98
C GLU A 78 12.85 5.78 -16.11
N SER A 79 11.68 5.50 -16.71
CA SER A 79 10.41 5.45 -16.00
C SER A 79 10.37 4.31 -14.98
N PRO A 80 9.72 4.50 -13.82
CA PRO A 80 9.48 3.42 -12.85
C PRO A 80 8.46 2.37 -13.34
N PHE A 81 7.81 2.61 -14.49
CA PHE A 81 6.74 1.78 -15.03
C PHE A 81 6.98 1.43 -16.50
N TYR A 82 6.89 0.13 -16.80
CA TYR A 82 6.98 -0.41 -18.16
C TYR A 82 6.11 -1.66 -18.29
N ILE A 83 5.34 -1.76 -19.38
CA ILE A 83 4.66 -2.98 -19.79
C ILE A 83 5.34 -3.48 -21.06
N LYS A 84 5.90 -4.70 -21.00
CA LYS A 84 6.48 -5.34 -22.19
C LYS A 84 5.39 -5.60 -23.23
N PRO A 85 5.49 -5.04 -24.46
CA PRO A 85 4.54 -5.34 -25.52
C PRO A 85 4.55 -6.84 -25.84
N ARG A 86 3.39 -7.48 -25.69
CA ARG A 86 3.17 -8.89 -26.01
C ARG A 86 1.72 -9.11 -26.40
N PHE A 87 1.47 -10.07 -27.29
CA PHE A 87 0.11 -10.49 -27.61
C PHE A 87 -0.42 -11.41 -26.51
N ASP A 88 -1.12 -10.81 -25.56
CA ASP A 88 -1.71 -11.49 -24.40
C ASP A 88 -3.12 -10.95 -24.17
N LEU A 89 -4.12 -11.78 -24.48
CA LEU A 89 -5.53 -11.41 -24.38
C LEU A 89 -5.96 -11.14 -22.93
N ALA A 90 -5.38 -11.84 -21.95
CA ALA A 90 -5.70 -11.63 -20.54
C ALA A 90 -5.14 -10.28 -20.05
N LEU A 91 -3.93 -9.93 -20.49
CA LEU A 91 -3.37 -8.60 -20.23
C LEU A 91 -4.21 -7.50 -20.86
N PHE A 92 -4.67 -7.68 -22.10
CA PHE A 92 -5.53 -6.71 -22.78
C PHE A 92 -6.87 -6.51 -22.05
N ASP A 93 -7.56 -7.59 -21.68
CA ASP A 93 -8.81 -7.53 -20.90
C ASP A 93 -8.60 -6.81 -19.56
N TRP A 94 -7.51 -7.12 -18.87
CA TRP A 94 -7.16 -6.43 -17.63
C TRP A 94 -6.90 -4.93 -17.84
N LEU A 95 -6.14 -4.55 -18.87
CA LEU A 95 -5.88 -3.14 -19.20
C LEU A 95 -7.17 -2.39 -19.56
N TRP A 96 -8.09 -3.05 -20.26
CA TRP A 96 -9.39 -2.48 -20.59
C TRP A 96 -10.24 -2.21 -19.34
N LYS A 97 -10.30 -3.19 -18.42
CA LYS A 97 -10.99 -3.04 -17.13
C LYS A 97 -10.32 -1.97 -16.25
N PHE A 98 -8.99 -1.94 -16.21
CA PHE A 98 -8.23 -0.92 -15.48
C PHE A 98 -8.54 0.47 -16.04
N ARG A 99 -8.52 0.65 -17.36
CA ARG A 99 -8.93 1.90 -18.02
C ARG A 99 -10.36 2.29 -17.65
N ALA A 100 -11.30 1.36 -17.65
CA ALA A 100 -12.68 1.63 -17.27
C ALA A 100 -12.80 2.08 -15.79
N ALA A 101 -11.92 1.61 -14.91
CA ALA A 101 -11.85 2.01 -13.52
C ALA A 101 -11.17 3.38 -13.30
N CYS A 102 -10.34 3.87 -14.22
CA CYS A 102 -9.67 5.18 -14.15
C CYS A 102 -10.62 6.37 -14.33
N ASN A 103 -11.57 6.56 -13.42
CA ASN A 103 -12.56 7.65 -13.45
C ASN A 103 -12.85 8.22 -12.05
N ALA A 104 -13.39 9.44 -12.00
CA ALA A 104 -13.66 10.15 -10.76
C ALA A 104 -14.68 9.43 -9.85
N ALA A 105 -15.70 8.79 -10.43
CA ALA A 105 -16.69 8.05 -9.65
C ALA A 105 -16.08 6.85 -8.92
N HIS A 106 -15.07 6.18 -9.50
CA HIS A 106 -14.32 5.13 -8.80
C HIS A 106 -13.53 5.70 -7.62
N VAL A 107 -12.81 6.81 -7.82
CA VAL A 107 -12.07 7.49 -6.75
C VAL A 107 -13.01 7.84 -5.59
N GLN A 108 -14.13 8.49 -5.88
CA GLN A 108 -15.10 8.89 -4.86
C GLN A 108 -15.67 7.70 -4.07
N ARG A 109 -15.99 6.59 -4.75
CA ARG A 109 -16.47 5.37 -4.07
C ARG A 109 -15.41 4.68 -3.22
N SER A 110 -14.14 4.82 -3.57
CA SER A 110 -13.04 4.09 -2.92
C SER A 110 -12.33 4.90 -1.85
N ALA A 111 -12.34 6.22 -1.92
CA ALA A 111 -11.50 7.08 -1.08
C ALA A 111 -11.77 6.91 0.41
N THR A 112 -13.03 6.98 0.84
CA THR A 112 -13.43 6.79 2.25
C THR A 112 -13.02 5.41 2.77
N LEU A 113 -13.25 4.35 1.97
CA LEU A 113 -12.89 2.98 2.35
C LEU A 113 -11.37 2.82 2.49
N LEU A 114 -10.60 3.35 1.54
CA LEU A 114 -9.14 3.28 1.57
C LEU A 114 -8.58 4.08 2.76
N ARG A 115 -9.10 5.27 3.03
CA ARG A 115 -8.79 6.04 4.24
C ARG A 115 -9.04 5.20 5.48
N ASP A 116 -10.23 4.61 5.63
CA ASP A 116 -10.62 3.86 6.82
C ASP A 116 -9.74 2.63 7.06
N LEU A 117 -9.40 1.91 5.98
CA LEU A 117 -8.45 0.80 6.03
C LEU A 117 -7.06 1.27 6.47
N ASN A 118 -6.56 2.38 5.92
CA ASN A 118 -5.26 2.92 6.29
C ASN A 118 -5.24 3.44 7.74
N LEU A 119 -6.31 4.08 8.21
CA LEU A 119 -6.46 4.50 9.62
C LEU A 119 -6.58 3.29 10.55
N GLY A 120 -7.26 2.22 10.12
CA GLY A 120 -7.24 0.92 10.80
C GLY A 120 -5.83 0.37 10.95
N GLY A 121 -5.07 0.32 9.85
CA GLY A 121 -3.67 -0.10 9.86
C GLY A 121 -2.81 0.76 10.78
N LYS A 122 -2.95 2.10 10.73
CA LYS A 122 -2.23 3.02 11.62
C LYS A 122 -2.48 2.72 13.10
N ARG A 123 -3.73 2.48 13.49
CA ARG A 123 -4.09 2.10 14.87
C ARG A 123 -3.43 0.79 15.30
N LEU A 124 -3.33 -0.20 14.41
CA LEU A 124 -2.63 -1.45 14.72
C LEU A 124 -1.12 -1.21 14.94
N TYR A 125 -0.48 -0.37 14.13
CA TYR A 125 0.93 0.01 14.36
C TYR A 125 1.14 0.76 15.68
N GLU A 126 0.21 1.64 16.06
CA GLU A 126 0.22 2.30 17.38
C GLU A 126 0.14 1.27 18.51
N GLN A 127 -0.76 0.29 18.41
CA GLN A 127 -0.89 -0.78 19.39
C GLN A 127 0.40 -1.60 19.50
N PHE A 128 1.00 -2.01 18.36
CA PHE A 128 2.28 -2.70 18.38
C PHE A 128 3.37 -1.87 19.05
N SER A 129 3.44 -0.57 18.80
CA SER A 129 4.46 0.29 19.41
C SER A 129 4.37 0.39 20.94
N GLN A 130 3.22 0.04 21.52
CA GLN A 130 2.97 0.04 22.97
C GLN A 130 3.23 -1.33 23.62
N GLN A 131 3.37 -2.40 22.83
CA GLN A 131 3.59 -3.74 23.34
C GLN A 131 5.07 -4.00 23.69
N ALA A 132 5.29 -4.73 24.78
CA ALA A 132 6.63 -5.16 25.16
C ALA A 132 7.25 -6.06 24.08
N GLY A 133 8.49 -5.79 23.70
CA GLY A 133 9.22 -6.53 22.66
C GLY A 133 9.14 -5.94 21.24
N PHE A 134 8.26 -4.95 21.00
CA PHE A 134 8.18 -4.24 19.73
C PHE A 134 8.84 -2.87 19.81
N ASN A 135 10.08 -2.78 19.33
CA ASN A 135 10.80 -1.52 19.18
C ASN A 135 11.29 -1.36 17.73
N PHE A 136 10.48 -0.71 16.91
CA PHE A 136 10.72 -0.57 15.46
C PHE A 136 10.76 0.90 14.99
N GLY A 137 11.00 1.84 15.91
CA GLY A 137 11.17 3.26 15.59
C GLY A 137 9.91 3.97 15.09
N PHE A 138 8.73 3.51 15.48
CA PHE A 138 7.46 4.13 15.07
C PHE A 138 7.34 5.56 15.58
N THR A 139 7.09 6.52 14.67
CA THR A 139 6.90 7.93 15.00
C THR A 139 5.74 8.53 14.22
N GLN A 140 5.11 9.56 14.78
CA GLN A 140 3.93 10.22 14.19
C GLN A 140 4.23 11.68 13.90
N LYS A 141 5.11 11.93 12.93
CA LYS A 141 5.53 13.28 12.53
C LYS A 141 4.80 13.82 11.28
N GLY A 142 3.96 12.99 10.67
CA GLY A 142 3.28 13.31 9.41
C GLY A 142 4.19 13.17 8.18
N LEU A 143 3.69 13.64 7.04
CA LEU A 143 4.39 13.65 5.75
C LEU A 143 4.50 15.11 5.27
N MET A 144 5.66 15.48 4.75
CA MET A 144 5.89 16.76 4.09
C MET A 144 6.09 16.51 2.60
N ILE A 145 5.26 17.15 1.78
CA ILE A 145 5.37 17.08 0.32
C ILE A 145 5.91 18.42 -0.17
N LEU A 146 7.02 18.38 -0.90
CA LEU A 146 7.67 19.56 -1.46
C LEU A 146 7.36 19.64 -2.96
N PHE A 147 7.05 20.83 -3.45
CA PHE A 147 6.83 21.11 -4.86
C PHE A 147 7.71 22.27 -5.32
N ARG A 148 8.08 22.27 -6.60
CA ARG A 148 8.93 23.30 -7.21
C ARG A 148 8.19 24.21 -8.18
N SER A 149 7.02 23.79 -8.67
CA SER A 149 6.27 24.48 -9.72
C SER A 149 4.89 24.92 -9.24
N PRO A 150 4.28 25.94 -9.87
CA PRO A 150 2.89 26.32 -9.62
C PRO A 150 1.90 25.16 -9.84
N ALA A 151 2.16 24.32 -10.85
CA ALA A 151 1.34 23.12 -11.10
C ALA A 151 1.42 22.12 -9.92
N GLY A 152 2.62 21.84 -9.39
CA GLY A 152 2.77 20.98 -8.22
C GLY A 152 2.15 21.57 -6.95
N ALA A 153 2.20 22.90 -6.80
CA ALA A 153 1.51 23.60 -5.71
C ALA A 153 -0.02 23.40 -5.78
N HIS A 154 -0.59 23.51 -6.99
CA HIS A 154 -2.01 23.29 -7.23
C HIS A 154 -2.41 21.85 -6.92
N GLU A 155 -1.69 20.85 -7.46
CA GLU A 155 -1.94 19.42 -7.18
C GLU A 155 -1.86 19.10 -5.68
N CYS A 156 -0.86 19.64 -4.97
CA CYS A 156 -0.74 19.46 -3.53
C CYS A 156 -1.90 20.14 -2.77
N GLY A 157 -2.38 21.28 -3.25
CA GLY A 157 -3.55 21.97 -2.70
C GLY A 157 -4.84 21.18 -2.86
N GLU A 158 -5.07 20.60 -4.05
CA GLU A 158 -6.22 19.73 -4.30
C GLU A 158 -6.17 18.47 -3.41
N MET A 159 -5.00 17.85 -3.26
CA MET A 159 -4.82 16.69 -2.38
C MET A 159 -5.05 17.06 -0.91
N ALA A 160 -4.58 18.22 -0.46
CA ALA A 160 -4.80 18.70 0.91
C ALA A 160 -6.28 18.99 1.17
N ALA A 161 -7.00 19.58 0.22
CA ALA A 161 -8.44 19.80 0.31
C ALA A 161 -9.21 18.46 0.38
N ALA A 162 -8.92 17.53 -0.52
CA ALA A 162 -9.54 16.21 -0.54
C ALA A 162 -9.24 15.40 0.74
N ALA A 163 -8.05 15.57 1.33
CA ALA A 163 -7.72 14.99 2.62
C ALA A 163 -8.58 15.59 3.75
N GLY A 164 -8.81 16.91 3.72
CA GLY A 164 -9.69 17.61 4.64
C GLY A 164 -11.14 17.14 4.57
N ASP A 165 -11.68 16.95 3.37
CA ASP A 165 -13.03 16.38 3.14
C ASP A 165 -13.18 14.94 3.70
N LEU A 166 -12.04 14.29 3.94
CA LEU A 166 -11.92 12.95 4.48
C LEU A 166 -11.48 12.93 5.95
N ASP A 167 -11.61 14.05 6.67
CA ASP A 167 -11.24 14.19 8.09
C ASP A 167 -9.75 13.93 8.39
N LEU A 168 -8.89 14.12 7.40
CA LEU A 168 -7.44 14.04 7.59
C LEU A 168 -6.84 15.43 7.72
N THR A 169 -5.92 15.59 8.68
CA THR A 169 -5.18 16.85 8.85
C THR A 169 -4.18 17.04 7.73
N ALA A 170 -4.44 18.01 6.85
CA ALA A 170 -3.52 18.46 5.81
C ALA A 170 -3.51 20.00 5.75
N ARG A 171 -2.34 20.57 5.44
CA ARG A 171 -2.17 22.01 5.24
C ARG A 171 -1.14 22.28 4.16
N VAL A 172 -1.39 23.31 3.37
CA VAL A 172 -0.39 23.92 2.48
C VAL A 172 0.21 25.10 3.22
N VAL A 173 1.54 25.19 3.23
CA VAL A 173 2.31 26.25 3.91
C VAL A 173 3.09 27.03 2.86
#